data_AF-A0A7K2MWA0-F1
#
_entry.id   AF-A0A7K2MWA0-F1
#
_cell.length_a   1.000
_cell.length_b   1.000
_cell.length_c   1.000
_cell.angle_alpha   90.00
_cell.angle_beta   90.00
_cell.angle_gamma   90.00
#
_symmetry.space_group_name_H-M   'P 1'
#
loop_
_entity.id
_entity.type
_entity.pdbx_description
1 polymer ?
#
loop_
_entity_poly.entity_id
_entity_poly.type
_entity_poly.pdbx_seq_one_letter_code
_entity_poly.pdbx_strand_id
1 'polypeptide(L)' 'DPLGGRGERSDPEHAAPAPHPYPDGCGSWQQADVRTARDRLGWRPRIALEESLADIWMEAACRI' A
#
# COMPACT_ATOMS: atom_id res chain seq x y z
N ASP A 1 3.21 -6.68 -45.95
CA ASP A 1 2.44 -6.60 -44.71
C ASP A 1 3.36 -6.92 -43.53
N PRO A 2 3.84 -5.93 -42.76
CA PRO A 2 4.76 -6.16 -41.66
C PRO A 2 4.13 -5.72 -40.33
N LEU A 3 3.67 -6.65 -39.49
CA LEU A 3 3.44 -6.39 -38.06
C LEU A 3 3.95 -7.57 -37.24
N GLY A 4 5.28 -7.67 -37.19
CA GLY A 4 5.97 -8.43 -36.16
C GLY A 4 5.82 -7.70 -34.82
N GLY A 5 4.96 -8.22 -33.96
CA GLY A 5 4.80 -7.76 -32.58
C GLY A 5 6.13 -7.80 -31.83
N ARG A 6 6.59 -6.63 -31.38
CA ARG A 6 7.82 -6.50 -30.61
C ARG A 6 7.53 -5.75 -29.32
N GLY A 7 7.23 -6.54 -28.28
CA GLY A 7 7.57 -6.27 -26.89
C GLY A 7 6.97 -5.03 -26.26
N GLU A 8 5.75 -5.17 -25.72
CA GLU A 8 5.45 -4.52 -24.45
C GLU A 8 6.57 -4.91 -23.47
N ARG A 9 7.41 -3.94 -23.11
CA ARG A 9 8.28 -4.07 -21.95
C ARG A 9 7.36 -4.19 -20.75
N SER A 10 7.12 -5.42 -20.32
CA SER A 10 6.64 -5.68 -18.97
C SER A 10 7.75 -5.23 -18.02
N ASP A 11 7.62 -4.04 -17.45
CA ASP A 11 8.46 -3.59 -16.34
C ASP A 11 8.36 -4.61 -15.20
N PRO A 12 9.47 -5.25 -14.78
CA PRO A 12 9.46 -6.24 -13.72
C PRO A 12 9.63 -5.60 -12.32
N GLU A 13 9.20 -4.34 -12.12
CA GLU A 13 9.43 -3.59 -10.88
C GLU A 13 8.18 -3.32 -10.03
N HIS A 14 7.15 -4.15 -10.18
CA HIS A 14 6.12 -4.33 -9.15
C HIS A 14 5.77 -5.81 -9.00
N ALA A 15 6.79 -6.66 -8.91
CA ALA A 15 6.60 -8.02 -8.44
C ALA A 15 6.09 -7.94 -6.99
N ALA A 16 4.77 -8.09 -6.82
CA ALA A 16 4.16 -8.25 -5.52
C ALA A 16 4.94 -9.32 -4.74
N PRO A 17 5.35 -9.07 -3.48
CA PRO A 17 6.09 -10.06 -2.72
C PRO A 17 5.26 -11.35 -2.67
N ALA A 18 5.91 -12.48 -2.99
CA ALA A 18 5.29 -13.79 -2.94
C ALA A 18 4.57 -13.95 -1.59
N PRO A 19 3.32 -14.47 -1.57
CA PRO A 19 2.55 -14.53 -0.35
C PRO A 19 3.23 -15.54 0.59
N HIS A 20 4.01 -15.02 1.54
CA HIS A 20 4.35 -15.77 2.74
C HIS A 20 3.07 -15.81 3.57
N PRO A 21 2.42 -16.98 3.72
CA PRO A 21 1.23 -17.08 4.54
C PRO A 21 1.67 -16.87 5.98
N TYR A 22 1.46 -15.67 6.49
CA TYR A 22 1.47 -15.46 7.94
C TYR A 22 0.36 -16.37 8.51
N PRO A 23 0.63 -17.17 9.55
CA PRO A 23 -0.27 -18.25 9.97
C PRO A 23 -1.64 -17.81 10.54
N ASP A 24 -1.96 -16.51 10.53
CA ASP A 24 -2.94 -15.93 11.45
C ASP A 24 -4.14 -15.28 10.73
N GLY A 25 -4.25 -15.40 9.41
CA GLY A 25 -5.41 -14.91 8.65
C GLY A 25 -5.37 -13.45 8.23
N CYS A 26 -4.23 -12.76 8.41
CA CYS A 26 -4.01 -11.48 7.74
C CYS A 26 -3.66 -11.79 6.28
N GLY A 27 -4.64 -11.64 5.38
CA GLY A 27 -4.45 -11.82 3.94
C GLY A 27 -3.40 -10.88 3.34
N SER A 28 -3.26 -10.87 2.01
CA SER A 28 -2.34 -9.93 1.36
C SER A 28 -2.68 -8.49 1.73
N TRP A 29 -1.65 -7.64 1.82
CA TRP A 29 -1.80 -6.19 2.03
C TRP A 29 -2.87 -5.61 1.12
N GLN A 30 -3.75 -4.77 1.69
CA GLN A 30 -4.82 -4.10 0.97
C GLN A 30 -4.67 -2.59 1.11
N GLN A 31 -4.94 -1.87 0.03
CA GLN A 31 -4.98 -0.42 0.02
C GLN A 31 -6.43 0.07 0.07
N ALA A 32 -6.73 1.02 0.96
CA ALA A 32 -8.06 1.59 1.07
C ALA A 32 -8.38 2.51 -0.13
N ASP A 33 -9.55 2.32 -0.73
CA ASP A 33 -10.10 3.28 -1.68
C ASP A 33 -10.78 4.43 -0.95
N VAL A 34 -10.17 5.60 -1.00
CA VAL A 34 -10.66 6.78 -0.28
C VAL A 34 -11.47 7.73 -1.16
N ARG A 35 -11.69 7.42 -2.45
CA ARG A 35 -12.33 8.33 -3.41
C ARG A 35 -13.70 8.80 -2.93
N THR A 36 -14.55 7.87 -2.48
CA THR A 36 -15.91 8.21 -2.01
C THR A 36 -15.89 9.17 -0.82
N ALA A 37 -15.06 8.92 0.19
CA ALA A 37 -14.96 9.80 1.35
C ALA A 37 -14.41 11.18 0.95
N ARG A 38 -13.42 11.20 0.06
CA ARG A 38 -12.82 12.44 -0.42
C ARG A 38 -13.81 13.28 -1.21
N ASP A 39 -14.63 12.67 -2.06
CA ASP A 39 -15.52 13.38 -2.99
C ASP A 39 -16.81 13.82 -2.28
N ARG A 40 -17.31 13.04 -1.31
CA ARG A 40 -18.55 13.35 -0.58
C ARG A 40 -18.34 14.18 0.68
N LEU A 41 -17.19 14.04 1.33
CA LEU A 41 -16.93 14.66 2.64
C LEU A 41 -15.76 15.65 2.61
N GLY A 42 -15.10 15.82 1.46
CA GLY A 42 -13.86 16.59 1.38
C GLY A 42 -12.69 15.95 2.16
N TRP A 43 -12.84 14.70 2.60
CA TRP A 43 -11.86 14.04 3.46
C TRP A 43 -10.49 13.91 2.78
N ARG A 44 -9.42 14.11 3.54
CA ARG A 44 -8.02 13.92 3.12
C ARG A 44 -7.19 13.43 4.32
N PRO A 45 -6.22 12.53 4.12
CA PRO A 45 -5.24 12.23 5.15
C PRO A 45 -4.40 13.48 5.42
N ARG A 46 -4.22 13.82 6.70
CA ARG A 46 -3.52 15.04 7.13
C ARG A 46 -2.16 14.77 7.76
N ILE A 47 -1.97 13.57 8.28
CA ILE A 47 -0.77 13.13 8.98
C ILE A 47 -0.02 12.17 8.07
N ALA A 48 1.28 12.39 7.91
CA ALA A 48 2.13 11.52 7.09
C ALA A 48 2.38 10.18 7.79
N LEU A 49 2.89 9.20 7.03
CA LEU A 49 3.19 7.89 7.59
C LEU A 49 4.31 8.00 8.64
N GLU A 50 5.34 8.77 8.35
CA GLU A 50 6.51 8.98 9.20
C GLU A 50 6.12 9.56 10.56
N GLU A 51 5.24 10.57 10.55
CA GLU A 51 4.70 11.17 11.77
C GLU A 51 3.84 10.16 12.55
N SER A 52 2.95 9.43 11.87
CA SER A 52 2.13 8.39 12.50
C SER A 52 2.99 7.27 13.13
N LEU A 53 4.08 6.88 12.45
CA LEU A 53 5.02 5.87 12.96
C LEU A 53 5.83 6.39 14.14
N ALA A 54 6.26 7.65 14.11
CA ALA A 54 6.94 8.29 15.25
C ALA A 54 6.04 8.30 16.48
N ASP A 55 4.76 8.66 16.32
CA ASP A 55 3.77 8.66 17.40
C ASP A 55 3.55 7.26 17.98
N ILE A 56 3.33 6.26 17.13
CA ILE A 56 3.17 4.85 17.56
C ILE A 56 4.42 4.37 18.27
N TRP A 57 5.61 4.63 17.72
CA TRP A 57 6.86 4.19 18.30
C TRP A 57 7.07 4.80 19.67
N MET A 58 6.86 6.11 19.83
CA MET A 58 6.96 6.79 21.11
C MET A 58 5.95 6.22 22.12
N GLU A 59 4.70 6.02 21.71
CA GLU A 59 3.63 5.43 22.52
C GLU A 59 3.89 3.97 22.93
N ALA A 60 4.49 3.17 22.06
CA ALA A 60 4.77 1.76 22.31
C ALA A 60 6.09 1.56 23.08
N ALA A 61 7.11 2.36 22.80
CA ALA A 61 8.40 2.32 23.47
C ALA A 61 8.30 2.71 24.96
N CYS A 62 7.31 3.53 25.33
CA CYS A 62 7.05 3.92 26.72
C CYS A 62 6.17 2.91 27.49
N ARG A 63 5.69 1.83 26.86
CA ARG A 63 4.81 0.81 27.47
C ARG A 63 5.55 -0.47 27.89
N ILE A 64 6.87 -0.40 28.09
CA ILE A 64 7.72 -1.50 28.59
C ILE A 64 8.22 -1.18 29.99
#